data_AF-A0AAV7QQR2-F1
#
_entry.id   AF-A0AAV7QQR2-F1
#
_cell.length_a   1.000
_cell.length_b   1.000
_cell.length_c   1.000
_cell.angle_alpha   90.00
_cell.angle_beta   90.00
_cell.angle_gamma   90.00
#
_symmetry.space_group_name_H-M   'P 1'
#
loop_
_entity.id
_entity.type
_entity.pdbx_description
1 polymer ?
#
loop_
_entity_poly.entity_id
_entity_poly.type
_entity_poly.pdbx_seq_one_letter_code
_entity_poly.pdbx_strand_id
1 'polypeptide(L)'
;MRSGYAPQDWRECRLAGGERAVKDRAARAVGWALYASEAPSGDNLCAAFLPEVELPCLGEEQVEALEAPLDLEEIKASIRELASGKTPGPDGLPVDFYKAFKLQLAPRLLRVYEGLGPYWREVIDNLSNNTARRIPFTWESNILGLFPRSKRHTAEVHFTDLGLIVARRLVTHRWKSPDPPPVQAWRRSLEVWVGAEKAALRMEEALGLGQIPLSISWEEMMIRLRGMGAVPDEGGLD
;
A
#
# COMPACT_ATOMS: atom_id res chain seq x y z
N MET A 1 -14.09 -27.05 33.54
CA MET A 1 -12.82 -26.66 34.20
C MET A 1 -11.83 -26.26 33.13
N ARG A 2 -11.16 -25.13 33.36
CA ARG A 2 -10.36 -24.37 32.39
C ARG A 2 -9.03 -25.06 32.06
N SER A 3 -8.61 -24.92 30.80
CA SER A 3 -7.27 -24.48 30.39
C SER A 3 -7.33 -24.38 28.86
N GLY A 4 -7.16 -23.27 28.17
CA GLY A 4 -6.54 -21.99 28.53
C GLY A 4 -5.98 -21.46 27.21
N TYR A 5 -6.87 -21.05 26.28
CA TYR A 5 -6.44 -20.31 25.10
C TYR A 5 -6.10 -18.89 25.58
N ALA A 6 -4.85 -18.70 25.99
CA ALA A 6 -4.29 -17.37 26.15
C ALA A 6 -4.05 -16.83 24.74
N PRO A 7 -4.58 -15.65 24.37
CA PRO A 7 -4.07 -14.95 23.20
C PRO A 7 -2.61 -14.64 23.51
N GLN A 8 -1.67 -15.26 22.80
CA GLN A 8 -0.27 -14.85 22.85
C GLN A 8 -0.22 -13.46 22.19
N ASP A 9 -0.35 -12.44 23.04
CA ASP A 9 -0.06 -11.05 22.70
C ASP A 9 1.43 -11.00 22.36
N TRP A 10 1.74 -10.78 21.08
CA TRP A 10 3.11 -10.77 20.55
C TRP A 10 4.00 -9.67 21.18
N ARG A 11 3.40 -8.82 22.02
CA ARG A 11 4.03 -7.75 22.80
C ARG A 11 5.00 -8.21 23.89
N GLU A 12 5.01 -9.48 24.29
CA GLU A 12 5.75 -9.90 25.51
C GLU A 12 7.21 -10.37 25.30
N CYS A 13 7.83 -10.19 24.12
CA CYS A 13 9.21 -10.66 23.87
C CYS A 13 10.22 -9.53 23.60
N ARG A 14 11.28 -9.45 24.43
CA ARG A 14 12.26 -8.35 24.49
C ARG A 14 13.53 -8.64 23.68
N LEU A 15 13.97 -7.70 22.84
CA LEU A 15 15.35 -7.59 22.33
C LEU A 15 16.01 -6.33 22.91
N ALA A 16 17.22 -6.48 23.47
CA ALA A 16 17.94 -5.39 24.12
C ALA A 16 18.85 -4.63 23.14
N GLY A 17 18.74 -3.30 23.08
CA GLY A 17 19.69 -2.42 22.39
C GLY A 17 19.06 -1.10 21.95
N GLY A 18 19.81 0.00 21.96
CA GLY A 18 19.29 1.37 21.86
C GLY A 18 18.57 1.77 20.55
N GLU A 19 17.60 2.67 20.73
CA GLU A 19 16.55 3.24 19.86
C GLU A 19 16.89 3.42 18.37
N ARG A 20 18.04 4.01 18.02
CA ARG A 20 18.35 4.42 16.63
C ARG A 20 18.81 3.30 15.70
N ALA A 21 19.42 2.26 16.28
CA ALA A 21 19.93 1.10 15.54
C ALA A 21 18.97 -0.09 15.61
N VAL A 22 17.80 0.10 16.23
CA VAL A 22 16.77 -0.91 16.43
C VAL A 22 15.88 -1.05 15.20
N LYS A 23 15.35 0.06 14.66
CA LYS A 23 14.41 0.04 13.52
C LYS A 23 14.98 -0.70 12.31
N ASP A 24 16.24 -0.41 12.01
CA ASP A 24 16.93 -0.92 10.82
C ASP A 24 17.48 -2.34 11.02
N ARG A 25 18.01 -2.68 12.21
CA ARG A 25 18.45 -4.06 12.49
C ARG A 25 17.29 -5.03 12.62
N ALA A 26 16.17 -4.60 13.20
CA ALA A 26 15.03 -5.48 13.37
C ALA A 26 14.33 -5.77 12.04
N ALA A 27 14.15 -4.75 11.17
CA ALA A 27 13.63 -4.96 9.82
C ALA A 27 14.55 -5.85 8.97
N ARG A 28 15.87 -5.67 9.04
CA ARG A 28 16.84 -6.53 8.34
C ARG A 28 16.87 -7.96 8.90
N ALA A 29 16.74 -8.14 10.20
CA ALA A 29 16.72 -9.46 10.84
C ALA A 29 15.44 -10.24 10.49
N VAL A 30 14.27 -9.60 10.56
CA VAL A 30 12.99 -10.19 10.13
C VAL A 30 13.03 -10.55 8.64
N GLY A 31 13.49 -9.62 7.79
CA GLY A 31 13.62 -9.85 6.36
C GLY A 31 14.58 -11.01 6.05
N TRP A 32 15.75 -11.06 6.68
CA TRP A 32 16.68 -12.16 6.51
C TRP A 32 16.07 -13.51 6.91
N ALA A 33 15.42 -13.60 8.08
CA ALA A 33 14.80 -14.84 8.55
C ALA A 33 13.72 -15.36 7.56
N LEU A 34 12.96 -14.45 6.95
CA LEU A 34 11.93 -14.79 5.98
C LEU A 34 12.50 -15.20 4.61
N TYR A 35 13.56 -14.55 4.13
CA TYR A 35 14.14 -14.84 2.81
C TYR A 35 15.18 -15.98 2.82
N ALA A 36 15.69 -16.36 4.00
CA ALA A 36 16.61 -17.48 4.16
C ALA A 36 15.91 -18.82 4.42
N SER A 37 14.61 -18.82 4.74
CA SER A 37 13.83 -20.02 5.01
C SER A 37 13.28 -20.65 3.72
N GLU A 38 13.35 -21.98 3.60
CA GLU A 38 12.83 -22.70 2.43
C GLU A 38 11.30 -22.72 2.45
N ALA A 39 10.67 -22.08 1.47
CA ALA A 39 9.22 -22.09 1.37
C ALA A 39 8.71 -23.48 0.93
N PRO A 40 7.69 -24.04 1.60
CA PRO A 40 7.05 -25.27 1.14
C PRO A 40 6.41 -25.09 -0.24
N SER A 41 6.10 -26.18 -0.94
CA SER A 41 5.42 -26.14 -2.24
C SER A 41 3.91 -26.40 -2.07
N GLY A 42 3.03 -25.49 -2.51
CA GLY A 42 1.57 -25.65 -2.44
C GLY A 42 0.78 -24.33 -2.44
N ASP A 43 -0.57 -24.38 -2.40
CA ASP A 43 -1.44 -23.19 -2.53
C ASP A 43 -1.73 -22.45 -1.20
N ASN A 44 -1.35 -23.00 -0.05
CA ASN A 44 -1.60 -22.45 1.30
C ASN A 44 -0.31 -22.05 2.05
N LEU A 45 0.68 -21.55 1.31
CA LEU A 45 2.03 -21.29 1.82
C LEU A 45 2.06 -20.44 3.08
N CYS A 46 1.42 -19.27 3.08
CA CYS A 46 1.54 -18.34 4.21
C CYS A 46 0.98 -18.89 5.54
N ALA A 47 -0.10 -19.67 5.50
CA ALA A 47 -0.73 -20.18 6.71
C ALA A 47 0.02 -21.37 7.33
N ALA A 48 0.76 -22.13 6.52
CA ALA A 48 1.57 -23.26 6.97
C ALA A 48 3.03 -22.87 7.28
N PHE A 49 3.59 -21.94 6.53
CA PHE A 49 5.01 -21.55 6.59
C PHE A 49 5.31 -20.52 7.69
N LEU A 50 4.51 -19.46 7.81
CA LEU A 50 4.79 -18.36 8.74
C LEU A 50 4.84 -18.79 10.22
N PRO A 51 4.04 -19.77 10.68
CA PRO A 51 4.17 -20.29 12.04
C PRO A 51 5.44 -21.12 12.30
N GLU A 52 6.05 -21.69 11.26
CA GLU A 52 7.27 -22.52 11.38
C GLU A 52 8.55 -21.67 11.34
N VAL A 53 8.49 -20.45 10.81
CA VAL A 53 9.60 -19.51 10.80
C VAL A 53 9.66 -18.79 12.16
N GLU A 54 10.74 -19.02 12.92
CA GLU A 54 11.04 -18.23 14.11
C GLU A 54 11.37 -16.78 13.72
N LEU A 55 10.34 -15.94 13.63
CA LEU A 55 10.50 -14.52 13.37
C LEU A 55 10.95 -13.81 14.65
N PRO A 56 12.01 -12.98 14.60
CA PRO A 56 12.44 -12.21 15.76
C PRO A 56 11.32 -11.24 16.16
N CYS A 57 10.86 -11.34 17.41
CA CYS A 57 9.84 -10.46 17.98
C CYS A 57 10.44 -9.08 18.32
N LEU A 58 9.65 -8.03 18.10
CA LEU A 58 10.00 -6.66 18.45
C LEU A 58 9.56 -6.37 19.89
N GLY A 59 10.46 -5.84 20.71
CA GLY A 59 10.10 -5.32 22.05
C GLY A 59 9.28 -4.03 21.95
N GLU A 60 8.53 -3.68 23.01
CA GLU A 60 7.66 -2.49 23.04
C GLU A 60 8.38 -1.19 22.66
N GLU A 61 9.57 -0.95 23.20
CA GLU A 61 10.42 0.22 22.85
C GLU A 61 10.75 0.26 21.35
N GLN A 62 10.92 -0.90 20.71
CA GLN A 62 11.24 -1.01 19.29
C GLN A 62 10.02 -0.71 18.42
N VAL A 63 8.83 -1.15 18.87
CA VAL A 63 7.55 -0.86 18.23
C VAL A 63 7.26 0.64 18.35
N GLU A 64 7.38 1.21 19.54
CA GLU A 64 7.17 2.64 19.78
C GLU A 64 8.12 3.50 18.94
N ALA A 65 9.40 3.10 18.86
CA ALA A 65 10.34 3.74 17.96
C ALA A 65 9.89 3.63 16.49
N LEU A 66 9.50 2.45 16.02
CA LEU A 66 9.05 2.25 14.63
C LEU A 66 7.77 3.03 14.29
N GLU A 67 6.88 3.22 15.26
CA GLU A 67 5.64 4.00 15.12
C GLU A 67 5.85 5.51 15.25
N ALA A 68 7.01 5.94 15.76
CA ALA A 68 7.35 7.36 15.86
C ALA A 68 7.40 8.04 14.48
N PRO A 69 7.05 9.33 14.38
CA PRO A 69 7.14 10.08 13.13
C PRO A 69 8.53 10.01 12.51
N LEU A 70 8.58 9.90 11.17
CA LEU A 70 9.82 9.84 10.41
C LEU A 70 10.54 11.18 10.47
N ASP A 71 11.82 11.18 10.83
CA ASP A 71 12.66 12.37 10.87
C ASP A 71 13.49 12.58 9.59
N LEU A 72 13.86 13.83 9.33
CA LEU A 72 14.72 14.22 8.22
C LEU A 72 16.09 13.53 8.28
N GLU A 73 16.68 13.37 9.47
CA GLU A 73 17.97 12.70 9.61
C GLU A 73 17.87 11.20 9.36
N GLU A 74 16.74 10.57 9.66
CA GLU A 74 16.49 9.16 9.31
C GLU A 74 16.52 8.99 7.78
N ILE A 75 15.82 9.85 7.02
CA ILE A 75 15.82 9.80 5.55
C ILE A 75 17.23 10.00 4.99
N LYS A 76 17.97 10.99 5.50
CA LYS A 76 19.36 11.24 5.06
C LYS A 76 20.28 10.06 5.34
N ALA A 77 20.12 9.43 6.51
CA ALA A 77 20.87 8.23 6.89
C ALA A 77 20.53 7.05 5.97
N SER A 78 19.24 6.78 5.73
CA SER A 78 18.79 5.72 4.82
C SER A 78 19.36 5.90 3.42
N ILE A 79 19.34 7.12 2.87
CA ILE A 79 19.92 7.41 1.55
C ILE A 79 21.43 7.13 1.53
N ARG A 80 22.14 7.49 2.61
CA ARG A 80 23.59 7.26 2.72
C ARG A 80 23.92 5.76 2.72
N GLU A 81 23.09 4.95 3.37
CA GLU A 81 23.29 3.50 3.54
C GLU A 81 22.87 2.66 2.32
N LEU A 82 22.22 3.26 1.31
CA LEU A 82 21.90 2.56 0.06
C LEU A 82 23.15 1.93 -0.56
N ALA A 83 23.08 0.65 -0.91
CA ALA A 83 24.19 -0.05 -1.57
C ALA A 83 24.45 0.50 -2.97
N SER A 84 25.68 0.95 -3.23
CA SER A 84 26.12 1.45 -4.55
C SER A 84 26.34 0.28 -5.53
N GLY A 85 26.42 0.60 -6.83
CA GLY A 85 26.65 -0.40 -7.88
C GLY A 85 25.41 -1.21 -8.27
N LYS A 86 24.22 -0.83 -7.79
CA LYS A 86 22.94 -1.41 -8.23
C LYS A 86 22.46 -0.75 -9.53
N THR A 87 21.82 -1.54 -10.38
CA THR A 87 21.11 -1.06 -11.56
C THR A 87 20.06 -0.02 -11.15
N PRO A 88 19.91 1.09 -11.90
CA PRO A 88 18.84 2.06 -11.66
C PRO A 88 17.46 1.42 -11.64
N GLY A 89 16.56 1.96 -10.84
CA GLY A 89 15.17 1.52 -10.80
C GLY A 89 14.38 1.88 -12.05
N PRO A 90 13.06 1.65 -12.06
CA PRO A 90 12.16 2.09 -13.14
C PRO A 90 12.20 3.61 -13.41
N ASP A 91 12.76 4.37 -12.49
CA ASP A 91 12.95 5.82 -12.57
C ASP A 91 14.17 6.27 -13.38
N GLY A 92 15.08 5.35 -13.72
CA GLY A 92 16.34 5.59 -14.41
C GLY A 92 17.43 6.28 -13.58
N LEU A 93 17.23 6.48 -12.27
CA LEU A 93 18.18 7.21 -11.42
C LEU A 93 19.10 6.24 -10.65
N PRO A 94 20.44 6.38 -10.75
CA PRO A 94 21.37 5.54 -10.01
C PRO A 94 21.39 5.89 -8.51
N VAL A 95 21.80 4.95 -7.66
CA VAL A 95 21.95 5.18 -6.20
C VAL A 95 22.85 6.39 -5.89
N ASP A 96 23.88 6.62 -6.70
CA ASP A 96 24.81 7.73 -6.49
C ASP A 96 24.14 9.11 -6.70
N PHE A 97 23.10 9.19 -7.54
CA PHE A 97 22.25 10.38 -7.65
C PHE A 97 21.57 10.68 -6.31
N TYR A 98 20.93 9.68 -5.71
CA TYR A 98 20.27 9.85 -4.41
C TYR A 98 21.26 10.32 -3.33
N LYS A 99 22.45 9.72 -3.29
CA LYS A 99 23.51 10.10 -2.34
C LYS A 99 24.02 11.53 -2.56
N ALA A 100 24.23 11.93 -3.82
CA ALA A 100 24.69 13.27 -4.17
C ALA A 100 23.67 14.35 -3.83
N PHE A 101 22.37 14.10 -4.08
CA PHE A 101 21.29 15.07 -3.90
C PHE A 101 20.51 14.89 -2.58
N LYS A 102 21.02 14.09 -1.63
CA LYS A 102 20.32 13.74 -0.38
C LYS A 102 19.79 14.95 0.41
N LEU A 103 20.52 16.07 0.40
CA LEU A 103 20.11 17.29 1.12
C LEU A 103 18.88 17.95 0.49
N GLN A 104 18.72 17.82 -0.83
CA GLN A 104 17.58 18.37 -1.57
C GLN A 104 16.41 17.40 -1.60
N LEU A 105 16.70 16.10 -1.61
CA LEU A 105 15.69 15.03 -1.67
C LEU A 105 15.03 14.78 -0.31
N ALA A 106 15.79 14.76 0.78
CA ALA A 106 15.26 14.39 2.09
C ALA A 106 14.05 15.23 2.54
N PRO A 107 14.04 16.58 2.42
CA PRO A 107 12.86 17.37 2.76
C PRO A 107 11.65 17.09 1.88
N ARG A 108 11.87 16.73 0.60
CA ARG A 108 10.79 16.40 -0.34
C ARG A 108 10.18 15.04 -0.02
N LEU A 109 11.03 14.05 0.26
CA LEU A 109 10.58 12.71 0.65
C LEU A 109 9.80 12.74 1.97
N LEU A 110 10.26 13.55 2.94
CA LEU A 110 9.54 13.75 4.20
C LEU A 110 8.15 14.34 3.97
N ARG A 111 8.06 15.42 3.18
CA ARG A 111 6.78 16.06 2.85
C ARG A 111 5.80 15.08 2.19
N VAL A 112 6.27 14.27 1.25
CA VAL A 112 5.44 13.25 0.60
C VAL A 112 4.93 12.26 1.66
N TYR A 113 5.81 11.76 2.53
CA TYR A 113 5.44 10.82 3.60
C TYR A 113 4.36 11.38 4.52
N GLU A 114 4.56 12.59 5.04
CA GLU A 114 3.60 13.28 5.90
C GLU A 114 2.25 13.51 5.20
N GLY A 115 2.29 13.80 3.90
CA GLY A 115 1.11 14.02 3.06
C GLY A 115 0.33 12.76 2.68
N LEU A 116 0.94 11.58 2.74
CA LEU A 116 0.28 10.32 2.38
C LEU A 116 -0.80 9.91 3.39
N GLY A 117 -0.62 10.21 4.68
CA GLY A 117 -1.60 9.87 5.71
C GLY A 117 -2.98 10.52 5.46
N PRO A 118 -3.06 11.86 5.31
CA PRO A 118 -4.28 12.56 4.94
C PRO A 118 -4.88 12.08 3.61
N TYR A 119 -4.03 11.87 2.58
CA TYR A 119 -4.48 11.36 1.28
C TYR A 119 -5.18 10.01 1.39
N TRP A 120 -4.57 9.03 2.08
CA TRP A 120 -5.15 7.71 2.24
C TRP A 120 -6.44 7.72 3.04
N ARG A 121 -6.51 8.55 4.09
CA ARG A 121 -7.73 8.74 4.87
C ARG A 121 -8.87 9.24 3.99
N GLU A 122 -8.61 10.26 3.17
CA GLU A 122 -9.61 10.81 2.28
C GLU A 122 -10.08 9.80 1.23
N VAL A 123 -9.15 9.03 0.61
CA VAL A 123 -9.49 7.94 -0.31
C VAL A 123 -10.41 6.91 0.35
N ILE A 124 -10.10 6.50 1.58
CA ILE A 124 -10.85 5.48 2.31
C ILE A 124 -12.21 5.99 2.77
N ASP A 125 -12.30 7.24 3.21
CA ASP A 125 -13.56 7.88 3.57
C ASP A 125 -14.48 7.95 2.34
N ASN A 126 -13.92 8.29 1.18
CA ASN A 126 -14.65 8.29 -0.09
C ASN A 126 -15.19 6.91 -0.46
N LEU A 127 -14.35 5.88 -0.39
CA LEU A 127 -14.76 4.50 -0.68
C LEU A 127 -15.78 3.97 0.35
N SER A 128 -15.58 4.27 1.63
CA SER A 128 -16.45 3.82 2.72
C SER A 128 -17.85 4.45 2.61
N ASN A 129 -17.91 5.77 2.40
CA ASN A 129 -19.17 6.49 2.19
C ASN A 129 -19.93 5.98 0.98
N ASN A 130 -19.22 5.64 -0.10
CA ASN A 130 -19.82 5.22 -1.35
C ASN A 130 -20.36 3.78 -1.32
N THR A 131 -19.72 2.90 -0.55
CA THR A 131 -20.11 1.49 -0.42
C THR A 131 -21.03 1.24 0.77
N ALA A 132 -21.30 2.26 1.61
CA ALA A 132 -21.97 2.12 2.90
C ALA A 132 -21.33 1.03 3.80
N ARG A 133 -20.03 0.76 3.61
CA ARG A 133 -19.24 -0.20 4.39
C ARG A 133 -18.07 0.51 5.04
N ARG A 134 -17.73 0.07 6.25
CA ARG A 134 -16.52 0.54 6.91
C ARG A 134 -15.31 -0.22 6.37
N ILE A 135 -14.48 0.45 5.58
CA ILE A 135 -13.20 -0.12 5.14
C ILE A 135 -12.20 0.10 6.28
N PRO A 136 -11.58 -0.97 6.83
CA PRO A 136 -10.60 -0.82 7.89
C PRO A 136 -9.35 -0.12 7.35
N PHE A 137 -8.89 0.94 8.04
CA PHE A 137 -7.61 1.57 7.76
C PHE A 137 -6.47 0.79 8.40
N THR A 138 -6.24 -0.42 7.88
CA THR A 138 -5.14 -1.30 8.29
C THR A 138 -4.10 -1.38 7.17
N TRP A 139 -2.82 -1.41 7.51
CA TRP A 139 -1.75 -1.41 6.50
C TRP A 139 -1.76 -2.70 5.67
N GLU A 140 -2.19 -3.81 6.26
CA GLU A 140 -2.36 -5.11 5.60
C GLU A 140 -3.31 -5.01 4.40
N SER A 141 -4.43 -4.32 4.58
CA SER A 141 -5.42 -4.17 3.52
C SER A 141 -5.08 -3.02 2.56
N ASN A 142 -4.60 -1.89 3.07
CA ASN A 142 -4.41 -0.68 2.25
C ASN A 142 -3.09 -0.70 1.46
N ILE A 143 -2.01 -1.20 2.04
CA ILE A 143 -0.69 -1.26 1.38
C ILE A 143 -0.51 -2.58 0.64
N LEU A 144 -0.75 -3.72 1.31
CA LEU A 144 -0.49 -5.04 0.72
C LEU A 144 -1.67 -5.56 -0.14
N GLY A 145 -2.83 -4.91 -0.10
CA GLY A 145 -4.02 -5.40 -0.79
C GLY A 145 -4.52 -6.74 -0.23
N LEU A 146 -4.12 -7.09 0.98
CA LEU A 146 -4.56 -8.30 1.69
C LEU A 146 -5.90 -8.00 2.36
N PHE A 147 -6.94 -7.90 1.55
CA PHE A 147 -8.29 -7.99 2.06
C PHE A 147 -8.60 -9.45 2.39
N PRO A 148 -9.31 -9.74 3.49
CA PRO A 148 -9.92 -11.05 3.66
C PRO A 148 -10.80 -11.27 2.44
N ARG A 149 -10.33 -12.07 1.48
CA ARG A 149 -11.06 -12.35 0.24
C ARG A 149 -12.34 -13.03 0.65
N SER A 150 -13.41 -12.23 0.77
CA SER A 150 -14.73 -12.81 0.96
C SER A 150 -14.99 -13.61 -0.30
N LYS A 151 -15.49 -14.84 -0.17
CA LYS A 151 -15.91 -15.65 -1.33
C LYS A 151 -17.07 -15.01 -2.13
N ARG A 152 -17.50 -13.79 -1.76
CA ARG A 152 -18.56 -13.02 -2.40
C ARG A 152 -17.92 -11.91 -3.24
N HIS A 153 -17.89 -12.12 -4.56
CA HIS A 153 -17.57 -11.08 -5.54
C HIS A 153 -18.79 -10.16 -5.71
N THR A 154 -18.90 -9.14 -4.87
CA THR A 154 -19.91 -8.09 -5.03
C THR A 154 -19.30 -6.88 -5.76
N ALA A 155 -20.15 -6.09 -6.43
CA ALA A 155 -19.72 -4.85 -7.09
C ALA A 155 -18.99 -3.89 -6.13
N GLU A 156 -19.39 -3.88 -4.85
CA GLU A 156 -18.79 -3.07 -3.79
C GLU A 156 -17.33 -3.46 -3.48
N VAL A 157 -17.06 -4.76 -3.39
CA VAL A 157 -15.70 -5.28 -3.12
C VAL A 157 -14.79 -4.94 -4.30
N HIS A 158 -15.25 -5.21 -5.52
CA HIS A 158 -14.47 -4.94 -6.73
C HIS A 158 -14.19 -3.44 -6.93
N PHE A 159 -15.20 -2.59 -6.67
CA PHE A 159 -15.03 -1.14 -6.72
C PHE A 159 -14.00 -0.64 -5.70
N THR A 160 -14.02 -1.19 -4.49
CA THR A 160 -13.05 -0.87 -3.43
C THR A 160 -11.64 -1.29 -3.83
N ASP A 161 -11.49 -2.52 -4.32
CA ASP A 161 -10.19 -3.06 -4.77
C ASP A 161 -9.60 -2.20 -5.89
N LEU A 162 -10.41 -1.86 -6.90
CA LEU A 162 -9.99 -1.00 -8.01
C LEU A 162 -9.61 0.40 -7.52
N GLY A 163 -10.42 0.99 -6.63
CA GLY A 163 -10.13 2.28 -6.00
C GLY A 163 -8.77 2.30 -5.31
N LEU A 164 -8.46 1.28 -4.53
CA LEU A 164 -7.19 1.17 -3.80
C LEU A 164 -6.00 0.88 -4.73
N ILE A 165 -6.19 0.07 -5.78
CA ILE A 165 -5.16 -0.17 -6.81
C ILE A 165 -4.79 1.15 -7.49
N VAL A 166 -5.79 1.91 -7.93
CA VAL A 166 -5.57 3.22 -8.58
C VAL A 166 -4.88 4.19 -7.61
N ALA A 167 -5.28 4.21 -6.34
CA ALA A 167 -4.66 5.05 -5.32
C ALA A 167 -3.17 4.73 -5.12
N ARG A 168 -2.80 3.44 -5.00
CA ARG A 168 -1.40 3.01 -4.88
C ARG A 168 -0.59 3.38 -6.12
N ARG A 169 -1.16 3.13 -7.30
CA ARG A 169 -0.52 3.42 -8.59
C ARG A 169 -0.23 4.92 -8.76
N LEU A 170 -1.10 5.79 -8.23
CA LEU A 170 -0.87 7.23 -8.27
C LEU A 170 0.28 7.69 -7.38
N VAL A 171 0.42 7.11 -6.19
CA VAL A 171 1.55 7.38 -5.30
C VAL A 171 2.86 7.02 -6.02
N THR A 172 2.93 5.85 -6.66
CA THR A 172 4.13 5.41 -7.38
C THR A 172 4.35 6.10 -8.72
N HIS A 173 3.35 6.71 -9.36
CA HIS A 173 3.58 7.54 -10.54
C HIS A 173 3.99 8.97 -10.21
N ARG A 174 3.55 9.49 -9.06
CA ARG A 174 3.81 10.87 -8.64
C ARG A 174 4.84 11.01 -7.54
N TRP A 175 5.61 9.96 -7.22
CA TRP A 175 6.61 10.02 -6.14
C TRP A 175 7.69 11.10 -6.36
N LYS A 176 7.96 11.50 -7.61
CA LYS A 176 8.88 12.60 -7.95
C LYS A 176 8.29 14.00 -7.67
N SER A 177 6.98 14.09 -7.50
CA SER A 177 6.29 15.32 -7.09
C SER A 177 6.65 15.62 -5.63
N PRO A 178 6.90 16.89 -5.27
CA PRO A 178 7.13 17.27 -3.88
C PRO A 178 5.87 17.10 -3.02
N ASP A 179 4.68 17.11 -3.63
CA ASP A 179 3.40 17.05 -2.94
C ASP A 179 2.69 15.72 -3.23
N PRO A 180 1.97 15.15 -2.24
CA PRO A 180 1.19 13.93 -2.43
C PRO A 180 0.12 14.12 -3.51
N PRO A 181 -0.34 13.04 -4.17
CA PRO A 181 -1.42 13.14 -5.13
C PRO A 181 -2.69 13.70 -4.45
N PRO A 182 -3.39 14.67 -5.05
CA PRO A 182 -4.67 15.12 -4.52
C PRO A 182 -5.74 14.05 -4.77
N VAL A 183 -6.76 13.96 -3.90
CA VAL A 183 -7.87 13.00 -4.06
C VAL A 183 -8.57 13.16 -5.41
N GLN A 184 -8.59 14.37 -5.97
CA GLN A 184 -9.19 14.65 -7.27
C GLN A 184 -8.41 14.01 -8.43
N ALA A 185 -7.08 13.90 -8.31
CA ALA A 185 -6.29 13.14 -9.27
C ALA A 185 -6.57 11.64 -9.16
N TRP A 186 -6.81 11.15 -7.94
CA TRP A 186 -7.28 9.78 -7.71
C TRP A 186 -8.64 9.50 -8.35
N ARG A 187 -9.65 10.34 -8.10
CA ARG A 187 -10.97 10.20 -8.70
C ARG A 187 -10.94 10.20 -10.22
N ARG A 188 -10.27 11.18 -10.84
CA ARG A 188 -10.13 11.24 -12.31
C ARG A 188 -9.45 9.99 -12.87
N SER A 189 -8.42 9.49 -12.19
CA SER A 189 -7.74 8.27 -12.62
C SER A 189 -8.66 7.05 -12.49
N LEU A 190 -9.44 6.96 -11.41
CA LEU A 190 -10.39 5.88 -11.21
C LEU A 190 -11.49 5.87 -12.28
N GLU A 191 -12.00 7.04 -12.65
CA GLU A 191 -12.98 7.20 -13.75
C GLU A 191 -12.43 6.73 -15.09
N VAL A 192 -11.20 7.13 -15.43
CA VAL A 192 -10.53 6.69 -16.68
C VAL A 192 -10.34 5.18 -16.69
N TRP A 193 -9.93 4.60 -15.56
CA TRP A 193 -9.72 3.15 -15.44
C TRP A 193 -11.00 2.35 -15.58
N VAL A 194 -12.05 2.73 -14.85
CA VAL A 194 -13.37 2.10 -14.96
C VAL A 194 -13.91 2.23 -16.39
N GLY A 195 -13.69 3.38 -17.03
CA GLY A 195 -14.05 3.59 -18.44
C GLY A 195 -13.28 2.69 -19.40
N ALA A 196 -11.97 2.54 -19.21
CA ALA A 196 -11.11 1.70 -20.03
C ALA A 196 -11.44 0.21 -19.86
N GLU A 197 -11.68 -0.26 -18.64
CA GLU A 197 -12.07 -1.64 -18.35
C GLU A 197 -13.42 -1.97 -18.97
N LYS A 198 -14.40 -1.06 -18.86
CA LYS A 198 -15.69 -1.17 -19.56
C LYS A 198 -15.52 -1.22 -21.09
N ALA A 199 -14.60 -0.45 -21.65
CA ALA A 199 -14.33 -0.45 -23.09
C ALA A 199 -13.66 -1.75 -23.54
N ALA A 200 -12.69 -2.25 -22.79
CA ALA A 200 -12.01 -3.53 -23.05
C ALA A 200 -13.01 -4.69 -23.08
N LEU A 201 -13.92 -4.75 -22.10
CA LEU A 201 -14.96 -5.79 -22.05
C LEU A 201 -15.90 -5.74 -23.26
N ARG A 202 -16.29 -4.55 -23.70
CA ARG A 202 -17.10 -4.40 -24.93
C ARG A 202 -16.36 -4.89 -26.17
N MET A 203 -15.04 -4.69 -26.23
CA MET A 203 -14.22 -5.20 -27.32
C MET A 203 -14.15 -6.73 -27.28
N GLU A 204 -13.95 -7.34 -26.11
CA GLU A 204 -13.92 -8.79 -25.96
C GLU A 204 -15.26 -9.46 -26.31
N GLU A 205 -16.38 -8.82 -25.93
CA GLU A 205 -17.74 -9.22 -26.34
C GLU A 205 -17.91 -9.14 -27.86
N ALA A 206 -17.51 -8.02 -28.48
CA ALA A 206 -17.57 -7.83 -29.92
C ALA A 206 -16.68 -8.83 -30.70
N LEU A 207 -15.60 -9.30 -30.09
CA LEU A 207 -14.68 -10.29 -30.64
C LEU A 207 -15.12 -11.74 -30.39
N GLY A 208 -16.24 -11.96 -29.68
CA GLY A 208 -16.76 -13.30 -29.39
C GLY A 208 -15.86 -14.13 -28.48
N LEU A 209 -14.92 -13.50 -27.75
CA LEU A 209 -13.95 -14.17 -26.87
C LEU A 209 -14.54 -14.50 -25.48
N GLY A 210 -15.86 -14.54 -25.37
CA GLY A 210 -16.63 -14.53 -24.13
C GLY A 210 -16.28 -15.65 -23.15
N GLN A 211 -15.38 -15.34 -22.22
CA GLN A 211 -15.28 -15.98 -20.90
C GLN A 211 -15.00 -14.92 -19.85
N ILE A 212 -15.94 -14.03 -19.57
CA ILE A 212 -15.90 -13.28 -18.31
C ILE A 212 -17.25 -13.39 -17.61
N PRO A 213 -17.33 -14.20 -16.54
CA PRO A 213 -18.47 -14.18 -15.64
C PRO A 213 -18.30 -12.97 -14.74
N LEU A 214 -19.05 -11.88 -14.94
CA LEU A 214 -19.11 -10.85 -13.92
C LEU A 214 -20.56 -10.53 -13.59
N SER A 215 -20.98 -11.12 -12.48
CA SER A 215 -22.08 -10.71 -11.60
C SER A 215 -21.94 -9.27 -11.07
N ILE A 216 -21.23 -8.38 -11.77
CA ILE A 216 -20.93 -7.01 -11.38
C ILE A 216 -21.55 -6.09 -12.42
N SER A 217 -22.55 -5.31 -11.99
CA SER A 217 -23.17 -4.31 -12.86
C SER A 217 -22.24 -3.09 -12.98
N TRP A 218 -21.70 -2.86 -14.18
CA TRP A 218 -20.93 -1.66 -14.49
C TRP A 218 -21.76 -0.37 -14.35
N GLU A 219 -23.08 -0.47 -14.49
CA GLU A 219 -23.97 0.65 -14.18
C GLU A 219 -23.91 1.00 -12.69
N GLU A 220 -23.85 -0.01 -11.83
CA GLU A 220 -23.66 0.15 -10.39
C GLU A 220 -22.32 0.82 -10.04
N MET A 221 -21.24 0.49 -10.76
CA MET A 221 -19.93 1.15 -10.59
C MET A 221 -19.95 2.60 -11.06
N MET A 222 -20.63 2.89 -12.17
CA MET A 222 -20.78 4.27 -12.67
C MET A 222 -21.70 5.12 -11.78
N ILE A 223 -22.77 4.53 -11.22
CA ILE A 223 -23.63 5.17 -10.21
C ILE A 223 -22.78 5.54 -8.98
N ARG A 224 -21.93 4.61 -8.54
CA ARG A 224 -21.00 4.82 -7.44
C ARG A 224 -20.01 5.94 -7.71
N LEU A 225 -19.35 5.98 -8.87
CA LEU A 225 -18.47 7.10 -9.23
C LEU A 225 -19.20 8.44 -9.20
N ARG A 226 -20.40 8.51 -9.79
CA ARG A 226 -21.23 9.73 -9.75
C ARG A 226 -21.64 10.13 -8.34
N GLY A 227 -21.87 9.15 -7.46
CA GLY A 227 -22.21 9.34 -6.05
C GLY A 227 -21.08 9.93 -5.19
N MET A 228 -19.84 10.00 -5.70
CA MET A 228 -18.74 10.70 -5.01
C MET A 228 -18.82 12.23 -5.15
N GLY A 229 -19.72 12.76 -6.00
CA GLY A 229 -19.84 14.19 -6.30
C GLY A 229 -18.93 14.62 -7.46
N ALA A 230 -19.34 15.68 -8.17
CA ALA A 230 -18.62 16.18 -9.34
C ALA A 230 -17.23 16.71 -8.96
N VAL A 231 -16.21 16.38 -9.76
CA VAL A 231 -14.91 17.05 -9.72
C VAL A 231 -15.14 18.48 -10.22
N PRO A 232 -14.87 19.53 -9.42
CA PRO A 232 -14.90 20.89 -9.93
C PRO A 232 -13.86 20.98 -11.04
N ASP A 233 -14.26 21.55 -12.18
CA ASP A 233 -13.38 21.80 -13.31
C ASP A 233 -12.38 22.88 -12.88
N GLU A 234 -11.22 22.47 -12.36
CA GLU A 234 -10.12 23.40 -12.17
C GLU A 234 -9.58 23.72 -13.56
N GLY A 235 -9.86 24.96 -13.98
CA GLY A 235 -9.56 25.52 -15.28
C GLY A 235 -8.16 25.19 -15.78
N GLY A 236 -8.08 25.04 -17.11
CA GLY A 236 -6.87 24.70 -17.84
C GLY A 236 -5.63 25.42 -17.32
N LEU A 237 -4.60 24.62 -17.07
CA LEU A 237 -3.23 25.12 -17.03
C LEU A 237 -2.84 25.37 -18.50
N ASP A 238 -2.92 26.63 -18.91
CA ASP A 238 -2.02 27.21 -19.93
C ASP A 238 -0.60 27.33 -19.35
#